data_AF-A0A537FTP8-F1
#
_entry.id   AF-A0A537FTP8-F1
#
_cell.length_a   1.000
_cell.length_b   1.000
_cell.length_c   1.000
_cell.angle_alpha   90.00
_cell.angle_beta   90.00
_cell.angle_gamma   90.00
#
_symmetry.space_group_name_H-M   'P 1'
#
loop_
_entity.id
_entity.type
_entity.pdbx_description
1 polymer ?
#
loop_
_entity_poly.entity_id
_entity_poly.type
_entity_poly.pdbx_seq_one_letter_code
_entity_poly.pdbx_strand_id
1 'polypeptide(L)' 'MSGKIFPAAQDAENAFYEALERCDLDGMMAVWAEDEDI' A
#
# COMPACT_ATOMS: atom_id res chain seq x y z
N MET A 1 9.91 -0.56 -8.83
CA MET A 1 9.12 -1.74 -8.41
C MET A 1 7.70 -1.47 -8.88
N SER A 2 6.99 -2.42 -9.49
CA SER A 2 5.59 -2.13 -9.88
C SER A 2 4.75 -2.11 -8.61
N GLY A 3 4.39 -0.91 -8.12
CA GLY A 3 3.53 -0.74 -6.96
C GLY A 3 2.22 -1.50 -7.13
N LYS A 4 1.71 -2.10 -6.04
CA LYS A 4 0.39 -2.75 -6.08
C LYS A 4 -0.66 -1.68 -6.36
N ILE A 5 -1.40 -1.82 -7.46
CA ILE A 5 -2.51 -0.93 -7.75
C ILE A 5 -3.73 -1.46 -6.99
N PHE A 6 -4.19 -0.66 -6.03
CA PHE A 6 -5.42 -0.92 -5.29
C PHE A 6 -6.59 -0.27 -6.05
N PRO A 7 -7.57 -1.05 -6.52
CA PRO A 7 -8.66 -0.53 -7.36
C PRO A 7 -9.69 0.29 -6.55
N ALA A 8 -9.72 0.15 -5.23
CA ALA A 8 -10.51 0.97 -4.32
C ALA A 8 -9.68 1.41 -3.11
N ALA A 9 -10.02 2.58 -2.53
CA ALA A 9 -9.37 3.09 -1.33
C ALA A 9 -9.47 2.12 -0.14
N GLN A 10 -10.57 1.36 -0.05
CA GLN A 10 -10.76 0.36 1.00
C GLN A 10 -9.75 -0.80 0.91
N ASP A 11 -9.32 -1.17 -0.31
CA ASP A 11 -8.35 -2.24 -0.51
C ASP A 11 -6.95 -1.79 -0.09
N ALA A 12 -6.61 -0.52 -0.34
CA ALA A 12 -5.38 0.10 0.14
C ALA A 12 -5.34 0.16 1.68
N GLU A 13 -6.45 0.56 2.30
CA GLU A 13 -6.60 0.64 3.75
C GLU A 13 -6.47 -0.74 4.43
N ASN A 14 -7.13 -1.77 3.89
CA ASN A 14 -7.01 -3.13 4.40
C ASN A 14 -5.56 -3.64 4.30
N ALA A 15 -4.89 -3.42 3.16
CA ALA A 15 -3.50 -3.83 2.97
C ALA A 15 -2.54 -3.11 3.92
N PHE A 16 -2.80 -1.84 4.23
CA PHE A 16 -2.02 -1.08 5.21
C PHE A 16 -2.13 -1.67 6.61
N TYR A 17 -3.36 -1.97 7.06
CA TYR A 17 -3.58 -2.54 8.38
C TYR A 17 -3.03 -3.97 8.51
N GLU A 18 -3.17 -4.81 7.47
CA GLU A 18 -2.55 -6.14 7.46
C GLU A 18 -1.02 -6.09 7.53
N ALA A 19 -0.40 -5.14 6.82
CA ALA A 19 1.04 -4.95 6.86
C ALA A 19 1.49 -4.41 8.24
N LEU A 20 0.73 -3.49 8.83
CA LEU A 20 0.98 -2.95 10.16
C LEU A 20 0.92 -4.03 11.25
N GLU A 21 -0.09 -4.92 11.22
CA GLU A 21 -0.20 -6.05 12.15
C GLU A 21 0.99 -7.01 12.06
N ARG A 22 1.60 -7.11 10.88
CA ARG A 22 2.73 -7.98 10.60
C ARG A 22 4.09 -7.31 10.82
N CYS A 23 4.10 -6.03 11.23
CA CYS A 23 5.30 -5.19 11.24
C CYS A 23 6.05 -5.20 9.89
N ASP A 24 5.30 -5.31 8.79
CA ASP A 24 5.83 -5.39 7.42
C ASP A 24 5.94 -3.99 6.82
N LEU A 25 7.12 -3.38 7.00
CA LEU A 25 7.40 -2.03 6.50
C LEU A 25 7.30 -1.96 4.97
N ASP A 26 7.73 -3.00 4.26
CA ASP A 26 7.70 -3.05 2.81
C ASP A 26 6.25 -3.13 2.30
N GLY A 27 5.41 -3.92 2.99
CA GLY A 27 3.97 -3.99 2.75
C GLY A 27 3.27 -2.65 2.98
N MET A 28 3.66 -1.91 4.02
CA MET A 28 3.12 -0.57 4.30
C MET A 28 3.52 0.44 3.22
N MET A 29 4.79 0.43 2.78
CA MET A 29 5.25 1.33 1.72
C MET A 29 4.63 1.01 0.35
N ALA A 30 4.26 -0.24 0.11
CA ALA A 30 3.60 -0.66 -1.12
C ALA A 30 2.15 -0.15 -1.27
N VAL A 31 1.52 0.32 -0.18
CA VAL A 31 0.18 0.95 -0.20
C VAL A 31 0.23 2.37 -0.78
N TRP A 32 1.37 3.04 -0.66
CA TRP A 32 1.58 4.34 -1.28
C TRP A 32 1.98 4.15 -2.73
N ALA A 33 1.22 4.78 -3.64
CA ALA A 33 1.62 4.86 -5.03
C ALA A 33 2.91 5.70 -5.14
N GLU A 34 3.91 5.20 -5.87
CA GLU A 34 5.17 5.92 -6.10
C GLU A 34 5.00 7.08 -7.10
N ASP A 35 3.89 7.13 -7.84
CA ASP A 35 3.64 8.13 -8.89
C ASP A 35 2.94 9.37 -8.31
N GLU A 36 3.70 10.25 -7.68
CA GLU A 36 3.39 11.69 -7.64
C GLU A 36 3.81 12.32 -8.99
N ASP A 37 3.17 11.95 -10.10
CA ASP A 37 3.18 12.78 -11.31
C ASP A 37 2.22 13.97 -11.06
N ILE A 38 2.76 15.04 -10.46
CA ILE A 38 2.09 16.36 -10.35
C ILE A 38 2.13 17.08 -11.69
#